data_AF-A0A820WHE8-F1
#
_entry.id   AF-A0A820WHE8-F1
#
_cell.length_a   1.000
_cell.length_b   1.000
_cell.length_c   1.000
_cell.angle_alpha   90.00
_cell.angle_beta   90.00
_cell.angle_gamma   90.00
#
_symmetry.space_group_name_H-M   'P 1'
#
loop_
_entity.id
_entity.type
_entity.pdbx_description
1 polymer ?
#
loop_
_entity_poly.entity_id
_entity_poly.type
_entity_poly.pdbx_seq_one_letter_code
_entity_poly.pdbx_strand_id
1 'polypeptide(L)'
;MDPTAVLNIIYRTAVLIKKTVEDVKANQQQCKRLGERIDAINQCLKSLNARDLKRSEIKQSLDNFRKCVQECLDFITQFKEKTSWFVRVFKNQNHKEQFQELNLQLSQCANDLNL
;
A
#
# COMPACT_ATOMS: atom_id res chain seq x y z
N MET A 1 2.10 -18.92 -1.93
CA MET A 1 0.85 -18.66 -1.17
C MET A 1 -0.32 -18.71 -2.15
N ASP A 2 -1.51 -19.11 -1.70
CA ASP A 2 -2.71 -19.13 -2.55
C ASP A 2 -3.08 -17.68 -2.99
N PRO A 3 -3.25 -17.40 -4.30
CA PRO A 3 -3.53 -16.04 -4.80
C PRO A 3 -4.81 -15.44 -4.22
N THR A 4 -5.83 -16.26 -3.94
CA THR A 4 -7.06 -15.79 -3.30
C THR A 4 -6.80 -15.35 -1.86
N ALA A 5 -6.00 -16.10 -1.11
CA ALA A 5 -5.54 -15.67 0.22
C ALA A 5 -4.73 -14.36 0.17
N VAL A 6 -3.85 -14.20 -0.82
CA VAL A 6 -3.06 -12.95 -1.01
C VAL A 6 -3.98 -11.75 -1.29
N LEU A 7 -4.95 -11.91 -2.19
CA LEU A 7 -5.95 -10.87 -2.46
C LEU A 7 -6.73 -10.47 -1.22
N ASN A 8 -7.17 -11.44 -0.40
CA ASN A 8 -7.87 -11.15 0.85
C ASN A 8 -7.01 -10.33 1.83
N ILE A 9 -5.71 -10.61 1.89
CA ILE A 9 -4.78 -9.81 2.70
C ILE A 9 -4.71 -8.39 2.15
N ILE A 10 -4.50 -8.22 0.84
CA ILE A 10 -4.46 -6.91 0.17
C ILE A 10 -5.74 -6.11 0.47
N TYR A 11 -6.92 -6.71 0.29
CA TYR A 11 -8.21 -6.06 0.54
C TYR A 11 -8.33 -5.57 1.98
N ARG A 12 -7.94 -6.41 2.95
CA ARG A 12 -7.99 -6.06 4.38
C ARG A 12 -7.01 -4.93 4.71
N THR A 13 -5.78 -5.00 4.19
CA THR A 13 -4.77 -3.97 4.43
C THR A 13 -5.18 -2.65 3.80
N ALA A 14 -5.77 -2.64 2.59
CA ALA A 14 -6.31 -1.43 1.96
C ALA A 14 -7.43 -0.78 2.79
N VAL A 15 -8.36 -1.58 3.33
CA VAL A 15 -9.40 -1.08 4.25
C VAL A 15 -8.79 -0.48 5.52
N LEU A 16 -7.76 -1.13 6.08
CA LEU A 16 -7.06 -0.63 7.26
C LEU A 16 -6.33 0.69 6.96
N ILE A 17 -5.66 0.80 5.81
CA ILE A 17 -5.02 2.05 5.37
C ILE A 17 -6.03 3.18 5.29
N LYS A 18 -7.20 2.94 4.68
CA LYS A 18 -8.25 3.96 4.58
C LYS A 18 -8.65 4.51 5.95
N LYS A 19 -8.85 3.63 6.93
CA LYS A 19 -9.13 4.02 8.33
C LYS A 19 -7.94 4.77 8.95
N THR A 20 -6.72 4.26 8.78
CA THR A 20 -5.52 4.87 9.33
C THR A 20 -5.29 6.29 8.79
N VAL A 21 -5.56 6.51 7.50
CA VAL A 21 -5.47 7.83 6.85
C VAL A 21 -6.41 8.85 7.50
N GLU A 22 -7.60 8.44 7.96
CA GLU A 22 -8.54 9.32 8.66
C GLU A 22 -8.01 9.74 10.05
N ASP A 23 -7.18 8.90 10.66
CA ASP A 23 -6.65 9.12 12.01
C ASP A 23 -5.35 9.96 12.04
N VAL A 24 -4.63 10.09 10.92
CA VAL A 24 -3.30 10.73 10.91
C VAL A 24 -3.34 12.21 11.30
N LYS A 25 -2.34 12.64 12.07
CA LYS A 25 -2.21 14.01 12.59
C LYS A 25 -1.22 14.87 11.80
N ALA A 26 -0.38 14.24 10.97
CA ALA A 26 0.60 14.91 10.12
C ALA A 26 0.56 14.34 8.69
N ASN A 27 1.07 15.10 7.72
CA ASN A 27 1.14 14.70 6.30
C ASN A 27 -0.19 14.19 5.72
N GLN A 28 -1.33 14.69 6.22
CA GLN A 28 -2.68 14.20 5.92
C GLN A 28 -2.95 14.09 4.42
N GLN A 29 -2.62 15.14 3.65
CA GLN A 29 -2.88 15.13 2.22
C GLN A 29 -2.02 14.11 1.46
N GLN A 30 -0.76 13.89 1.88
CA GLN A 30 0.10 12.89 1.24
C GLN A 30 -0.34 11.46 1.62
N CYS A 31 -0.68 11.23 2.88
CA CYS A 31 -1.26 9.95 3.33
C CYS A 31 -2.57 9.65 2.59
N LYS A 32 -3.44 10.65 2.43
CA LYS A 32 -4.70 10.52 1.68
C LYS A 32 -4.47 10.13 0.23
N ARG A 33 -3.57 10.83 -0.48
CA ARG A 33 -3.22 10.49 -1.87
C ARG A 33 -2.68 9.08 -1.99
N LEU A 34 -1.82 8.66 -1.06
CA LEU A 34 -1.27 7.30 -1.04
C LEU A 34 -2.39 6.25 -0.85
N GLY A 35 -3.31 6.49 0.09
CA GLY A 35 -4.47 5.63 0.30
C GLY A 35 -5.41 5.57 -0.90
N GLU A 36 -5.67 6.69 -1.57
CA GLU A 36 -6.49 6.75 -2.79
C GLU A 36 -5.87 5.94 -3.94
N ARG A 37 -4.56 6.00 -4.13
CA ARG A 37 -3.86 5.19 -5.15
C ARG A 37 -3.95 3.70 -4.85
N ILE A 38 -3.77 3.31 -3.60
CA ILE A 38 -3.92 1.91 -3.18
C ILE A 38 -5.36 1.45 -3.43
N ASP A 39 -6.37 2.25 -3.09
CA ASP A 39 -7.77 1.90 -3.34
C ASP A 39 -8.05 1.74 -4.84
N ALA A 40 -7.52 2.62 -5.70
CA ALA A 40 -7.68 2.50 -7.15
C ALA A 40 -7.15 1.15 -7.69
N ILE A 41 -5.92 0.79 -7.33
CA ILE A 41 -5.32 -0.51 -7.72
C ILE A 41 -6.17 -1.66 -7.15
N ASN A 42 -6.63 -1.52 -5.91
CA ASN A 42 -7.47 -2.50 -5.23
C ASN A 42 -8.83 -2.72 -5.93
N GLN A 43 -9.44 -1.68 -6.51
CA GLN A 43 -10.64 -1.83 -7.33
C GLN A 43 -10.33 -2.59 -8.62
N CYS A 44 -9.21 -2.29 -9.28
CA CYS A 44 -8.78 -3.00 -10.48
C CYS A 44 -8.55 -4.49 -10.20
N LEU A 45 -7.97 -4.85 -9.04
CA LEU A 45 -7.78 -6.24 -8.63
C LEU A 45 -9.08 -7.05 -8.51
N LYS A 46 -10.23 -6.41 -8.25
CA LYS A 46 -11.53 -7.11 -8.18
C LYS A 46 -12.00 -7.64 -9.53
N SER A 47 -11.43 -7.13 -10.64
CA SER A 47 -11.74 -7.60 -11.99
C SER A 47 -10.99 -8.87 -12.38
N LEU A 48 -9.99 -9.29 -11.60
CA LEU A 48 -9.24 -10.51 -11.86
C LEU A 48 -10.14 -11.74 -11.69
N ASN A 49 -10.10 -12.62 -12.70
CA ASN A 49 -10.85 -13.88 -12.66
C ASN A 49 -9.94 -15.08 -12.33
N ALA A 50 -10.56 -16.25 -12.17
CA ALA A 50 -9.85 -17.48 -11.81
C ALA A 50 -8.77 -17.93 -12.83
N ARG A 51 -8.86 -17.54 -14.11
CA ARG A 51 -7.82 -17.83 -15.11
C ARG A 51 -6.61 -16.92 -14.90
N ASP A 52 -6.82 -15.66 -14.57
CA ASP A 52 -5.75 -14.71 -14.32
C ASP A 52 -4.94 -15.11 -13.07
N LEU A 53 -5.63 -15.51 -12.00
CA LEU A 53 -4.97 -15.98 -10.76
C LEU A 53 -4.16 -17.27 -10.93
N LYS A 54 -4.33 -18.00 -12.03
CA LYS A 54 -3.51 -19.19 -12.34
C LYS A 54 -2.17 -18.84 -12.96
N ARG A 55 -2.02 -17.66 -13.58
CA ARG A 55 -0.76 -17.22 -14.21
C ARG A 55 0.30 -16.97 -13.15
N SER A 56 1.50 -17.53 -13.35
CA SER A 56 2.63 -17.40 -12.41
C SER A 56 3.06 -15.96 -12.21
N GLU A 57 3.07 -15.17 -13.29
CA GLU A 57 3.43 -13.75 -13.30
C GLU A 57 2.52 -12.95 -12.36
N ILE A 58 1.20 -13.14 -12.48
CA ILE A 58 0.21 -12.48 -11.64
C ILE A 58 0.39 -12.84 -10.16
N LYS A 59 0.71 -14.10 -9.83
CA LYS A 59 0.96 -14.49 -8.44
C LYS A 59 2.14 -13.74 -7.82
N GLN A 60 3.23 -13.56 -8.58
CA GLN A 60 4.39 -12.81 -8.11
C GLN A 60 4.05 -11.32 -7.97
N SER A 61 3.38 -10.74 -8.96
CA SER A 61 2.95 -9.33 -8.92
C SER A 61 2.00 -9.06 -7.76
N LEU A 62 1.08 -9.98 -7.45
CA LEU A 62 0.19 -9.90 -6.29
C LEU A 62 0.96 -9.94 -4.96
N ASP A 63 1.98 -10.79 -4.84
CA ASP A 63 2.80 -10.84 -3.62
C ASP A 63 3.64 -9.58 -3.44
N ASN A 64 4.18 -9.03 -4.54
CA ASN A 64 4.89 -7.75 -4.52
C ASN A 64 3.97 -6.61 -4.10
N PHE A 65 2.76 -6.55 -4.68
CA PHE A 65 1.77 -5.55 -4.28
C PHE A 65 1.34 -5.71 -2.82
N ARG A 66 1.15 -6.95 -2.34
CA ARG A 66 0.87 -7.23 -0.92
C ARG A 66 1.93 -6.64 0.01
N LYS A 67 3.22 -6.78 -0.34
CA LYS A 67 4.34 -6.20 0.43
C LYS A 67 4.31 -4.68 0.38
N CYS A 68 4.16 -4.10 -0.81
CA CYS A 68 4.10 -2.66 -1.01
C CYS A 68 2.94 -2.01 -0.21
N VAL A 69 1.75 -2.62 -0.23
CA VAL A 69 0.60 -2.14 0.56
C VAL A 69 0.86 -2.26 2.06
N GLN A 70 1.56 -3.30 2.52
CA GLN A 70 1.96 -3.41 3.93
C GLN A 70 2.96 -2.32 4.32
N GLU A 71 3.98 -2.06 3.50
CA GLU A 71 4.95 -0.99 3.71
C GLU A 71 4.27 0.38 3.76
N CYS A 72 3.28 0.62 2.89
CA CYS A 72 2.46 1.82 2.93
C CYS A 72 1.69 1.95 4.24
N LEU A 73 1.08 0.87 4.75
CA LEU A 73 0.38 0.90 6.03
C LEU A 73 1.34 1.23 7.18
N ASP A 74 2.50 0.58 7.21
CA ASP A 74 3.50 0.79 8.26
C ASP A 74 4.01 2.24 8.23
N PHE A 75 4.23 2.80 7.03
CA PHE A 75 4.61 4.20 6.84
C PHE A 75 3.52 5.19 7.26
N ILE A 76 2.28 4.99 6.83
CA ILE A 76 1.16 5.88 7.19
C ILE A 76 0.92 5.86 8.71
N THR A 77 1.08 4.71 9.35
CA THR A 77 0.87 4.55 10.80
C THR A 77 1.81 5.44 11.63
N GLN A 78 2.97 5.80 11.09
CA GLN A 78 3.93 6.72 11.75
C GLN A 78 3.34 8.11 11.98
N PHE A 79 2.33 8.51 11.19
CA PHE A 79 1.72 9.83 11.28
C PHE A 79 0.48 9.88 12.20
N LYS A 80 0.12 8.78 12.89
CA LYS A 80 -1.01 8.75 13.85
C LYS A 80 -0.71 9.45 15.18
N GLU A 81 0.50 9.34 15.69
CA GLU A 81 0.90 9.84 17.01
C GLU A 81 1.53 11.24 16.91
N LYS A 82 1.28 12.11 17.89
CA LYS A 82 1.80 13.49 17.87
C LYS A 82 3.23 13.66 18.41
N THR A 83 3.83 12.71 19.15
CA THR A 83 5.17 12.98 19.71
C THR A 83 6.00 11.78 20.20
N SER A 84 7.32 11.93 20.03
CA SER A 84 8.48 11.35 20.74
C SER A 84 9.02 9.97 20.36
N TRP A 85 8.22 8.90 20.26
CA TRP A 85 8.80 7.56 19.98
C TRP A 85 9.27 7.41 18.52
N PHE A 86 8.49 7.91 17.55
CA PHE A 86 8.80 7.86 16.13
C PHE A 86 9.91 8.82 15.69
N VAL A 87 10.06 9.97 16.38
CA VAL A 87 11.13 10.95 16.13
C VAL A 87 12.52 10.34 16.36
N ARG A 88 12.63 9.29 17.19
CA ARG A 88 13.92 8.66 17.53
C ARG A 88 14.37 7.59 16.54
N VAL A 89 13.44 6.93 15.85
CA VAL A 89 13.74 5.87 14.86
C VAL A 89 14.06 6.46 13.48
N PHE A 90 13.48 7.61 13.14
CA PHE A 90 13.50 8.12 11.76
C PHE A 90 14.04 9.55 11.61
N LYS A 91 14.83 10.03 12.59
CA LYS A 91 15.38 11.40 12.64
C LYS A 91 16.34 11.79 11.50
N ASN A 92 16.46 10.97 10.46
CA ASN A 92 17.29 11.20 9.27
C ASN A 92 16.57 10.93 7.94
N GLN A 93 15.25 10.72 7.93
CA GLN A 93 14.52 10.38 6.70
C GLN A 93 13.77 11.57 6.10
N ASN A 94 13.98 11.79 4.81
CA ASN A 94 13.23 12.76 4.03
C ASN A 94 11.87 12.15 3.65
N HIS A 95 10.83 12.43 4.44
CA HIS A 95 9.47 11.89 4.18
C HIS A 95 8.99 12.14 2.75
N LYS A 96 9.42 13.23 2.10
CA LYS A 96 9.07 13.51 0.70
C LYS A 96 9.64 12.45 -0.25
N GLU A 97 10.89 12.05 -0.07
CA GLU A 97 11.52 10.99 -0.85
C GLU A 97 10.83 9.65 -0.62
N GLN A 98 10.48 9.33 0.63
CA GLN A 98 9.77 8.09 0.94
C GLN A 98 8.36 8.04 0.33
N PHE A 99 7.61 9.16 0.37
CA PHE A 99 6.36 9.23 -0.37
C PHE A 99 6.59 9.03 -1.86
N GLN A 100 7.64 9.61 -2.45
CA GLN A 100 7.95 9.42 -3.87
C GLN A 100 8.29 7.97 -4.20
N GLU A 101 9.10 7.31 -3.37
CA GLU A 101 9.48 5.91 -3.54
C GLU A 101 8.27 4.97 -3.46
N LEU A 102 7.44 5.10 -2.42
CA LEU A 102 6.21 4.31 -2.29
C LEU A 102 5.24 4.57 -3.46
N ASN A 103 5.16 5.82 -3.93
CA ASN A 103 4.36 6.15 -5.10
C ASN A 103 4.90 5.51 -6.39
N LEU A 104 6.22 5.40 -6.54
CA LEU A 104 6.85 4.73 -7.68
C LEU A 104 6.62 3.22 -7.62
N GLN A 105 6.80 2.61 -6.44
CA GLN A 105 6.54 1.19 -6.22
C GLN A 105 5.08 0.82 -6.51
N LEU A 106 4.11 1.64 -6.08
CA LEU A 106 2.70 1.42 -6.40
C LEU A 106 2.43 1.51 -7.90
N SER A 107 3.04 2.48 -8.60
CA SER A 107 2.94 2.58 -10.06
C SER A 107 3.52 1.34 -10.74
N GLN A 108 4.67 0.84 -10.27
CA GLN A 108 5.29 -0.36 -10.80
C GLN A 108 4.41 -1.60 -10.57
N CYS A 109 3.86 -1.75 -9.37
CA CYS A 109 2.96 -2.86 -9.06
C CYS A 109 1.70 -2.84 -9.94
N ALA A 110 1.13 -1.66 -10.21
CA ALA A 110 -0.01 -1.52 -11.12
C ALA A 110 0.35 -1.99 -12.54
N ASN A 111 1.50 -1.54 -13.07
CA ASN A 111 2.01 -1.97 -14.36
C ASN A 111 2.26 -3.49 -14.42
N ASP A 112 2.90 -4.06 -13.39
CA ASP A 112 3.22 -5.50 -13.31
C ASP A 112 1.97 -6.39 -13.19
N LEU A 113 0.86 -5.82 -12.73
CA LEU A 113 -0.46 -6.47 -12.69
C LEU A 113 -1.25 -6.26 -14.01
N ASN A 114 -0.70 -5.51 -14.97
CA ASN A 114 -1.36 -5.05 -16.20
C ASN A 114 -2.69 -4.34 -15.93
N LEU A 115 -2.73 -3.47 -14.92
CA LEU A 115 -3.91 -2.72 -14.47
C LEU A 115 -3.89 -1.27 -14.95
#